data_AF-A0A6L9ZZ59-F1
#
_entry.id   AF-A0A6L9ZZ59-F1
#
_cell.length_a   1.000
_cell.length_b   1.000
_cell.length_c   1.000
_cell.angle_alpha   90.00
_cell.angle_beta   90.00
_cell.angle_gamma   90.00
#
_symmetry.space_group_name_H-M   'P 1'
#
loop_
_entity.id
_entity.type
_entity.pdbx_description
1 polymer ?
#
loop_
_entity_poly.entity_id
_entity_poly.type
_entity_poly.pdbx_seq_one_letter_code
_entity_poly.pdbx_strand_id
1 'polypeptide(L)' 'MCGDHLFNGELIETHHIVPVAEGGSDDPENLMHLHKACHKQVHSKTQVERLEVRLEPCDR' A
#
# COMPACT_ATOMS: atom_id res chain seq x y z
N MET A 1 0.05 -5.41 5.72
CA MET A 1 -1.29 -5.50 5.10
C MET A 1 -2.30 -5.91 6.16
N CYS A 2 -3.58 -5.57 6.03
CA CYS A 2 -4.61 -5.79 7.07
C CYS A 2 -5.03 -7.26 7.25
N GLY A 3 -4.88 -8.11 6.23
CA GLY A 3 -5.24 -9.53 6.32
C GLY A 3 -6.74 -9.82 6.16
N ASP A 4 -7.57 -8.80 5.98
CA ASP A 4 -9.01 -8.93 5.72
C ASP A 4 -9.34 -9.26 4.26
N HIS A 5 -10.58 -9.71 4.04
CA HIS A 5 -11.12 -9.90 2.70
C HIS A 5 -11.11 -8.59 1.93
N LEU A 6 -10.59 -8.63 0.71
CA LEU A 6 -10.54 -7.46 -0.17
C LEU A 6 -11.94 -6.87 -0.42
N PHE A 7 -12.94 -7.75 -0.62
CA PHE A 7 -14.33 -7.36 -0.84
C PHE A 7 -15.16 -7.48 0.45
N ASN A 8 -14.80 -6.68 1.47
CA ASN A 8 -15.52 -6.58 2.74
C ASN A 8 -16.54 -5.42 2.79
N GLY A 9 -16.75 -4.74 1.66
CA GLY A 9 -17.61 -3.55 1.57
C GLY A 9 -16.86 -2.22 1.74
N GLU A 10 -15.55 -2.25 2.00
CA GLU A 10 -14.71 -1.06 2.01
C GLU A 10 -14.26 -0.63 0.60
N LEU A 11 -13.81 0.62 0.48
CA LEU A 11 -13.27 1.15 -0.77
C LEU A 11 -11.90 0.53 -1.06
N ILE A 12 -11.72 0.06 -2.29
CA ILE A 12 -10.47 -0.54 -2.80
C ILE A 12 -9.85 0.42 -3.82
N GLU A 13 -8.53 0.50 -3.83
CA GLU A 13 -7.74 1.23 -4.81
C GLU A 13 -6.66 0.29 -5.41
N THR A 14 -6.24 0.60 -6.64
CA THR A 14 -5.15 -0.12 -7.31
C THR A 14 -3.84 0.62 -7.06
N HIS A 15 -2.84 -0.12 -6.59
CA HIS A 15 -1.50 0.35 -6.27
C HIS A 15 -0.51 -0.22 -7.27
N HIS A 16 0.39 0.63 -7.81
CA HIS A 16 1.54 0.18 -8.59
C HIS A 16 2.68 -0.22 -7.65
N ILE A 17 3.12 -1.48 -7.72
CA ILE A 17 4.20 -2.02 -6.88
C ILE A 17 5.50 -1.27 -7.17
N VAL A 18 5.86 -1.17 -8.45
CA VAL A 18 6.87 -0.24 -8.94
C VAL A 18 6.15 1.04 -9.35
N PRO A 19 6.47 2.20 -8.74
CA PRO A 19 5.85 3.46 -9.10
C PRO A 19 6.05 3.79 -10.58
N VAL A 20 5.03 4.35 -11.23
CA VAL A 20 5.12 4.83 -12.62
C VAL A 20 6.26 5.85 -12.78
N ALA A 21 6.52 6.66 -11.75
CA ALA A 21 7.62 7.61 -11.73
C ALA A 21 9.02 6.97 -11.82
N GLU A 22 9.16 5.69 -11.44
CA GLU A 22 10.39 4.90 -11.52
C GLU A 22 10.40 3.95 -12.72
N GLY A 23 9.41 4.06 -13.62
CA GLY A 23 9.29 3.23 -14.81
C GLY A 23 8.43 1.97 -14.62
N GLY A 24 7.60 1.91 -13.58
CA GLY A 24 6.62 0.84 -13.42
C GLY A 24 5.58 0.80 -14.55
N SER A 25 5.21 -0.40 -14.98
CA SER A 25 4.21 -0.64 -16.04
C SER A 25 2.80 -0.80 -15.48
N ASP A 26 1.79 -0.70 -16.34
CA ASP A 26 0.38 -0.99 -16.00
C ASP A 26 0.03 -2.48 -16.15
N ASP A 27 1.05 -3.36 -16.21
CA ASP A 27 0.85 -4.79 -16.30
C ASP A 27 0.21 -5.33 -15.00
N PRO A 28 -0.68 -6.34 -15.08
CA PRO A 28 -1.35 -6.88 -13.89
C PRO A 28 -0.38 -7.43 -12.84
N GLU A 29 0.84 -7.79 -13.25
CA GLU A 29 1.92 -8.24 -12.36
C GLU A 29 2.51 -7.09 -11.52
N ASN A 30 2.41 -5.85 -12.00
CA ASN A 30 2.86 -4.64 -11.30
C ASN A 30 1.72 -3.93 -10.54
N LEU A 31 0.49 -4.46 -10.60
CA LEU A 31 -0.69 -3.88 -9.96
C LEU A 31 -1.10 -4.72 -8.75
N MET A 32 -1.44 -4.04 -7.65
CA MET A 32 -1.93 -4.65 -6.42
C MET A 32 -3.18 -3.93 -5.93
N HIS A 33 -4.27 -4.66 -5.71
CA HIS A 33 -5.48 -4.10 -5.14
C HIS A 33 -5.41 -4.10 -3.61
N LEU A 34 -5.61 -2.93 -3.00
CA LEU A 34 -5.58 -2.74 -1.55
C LEU A 34 -6.78 -1.92 -1.13
N HIS A 35 -7.25 -2.11 0.10
CA HIS A 35 -8.19 -1.16 0.69
C HIS A 35 -7.59 0.24 0.69
N LYS A 36 -8.41 1.28 0.48
CA LYS A 36 -7.98 2.68 0.47
C LYS A 36 -7.21 3.07 1.74
N ALA A 37 -7.61 2.55 2.89
CA ALA A 37 -6.90 2.76 4.15
C ALA A 37 -5.51 2.11 4.15
N CYS A 38 -5.39 0.89 3.64
CA CYS A 38 -4.13 0.17 3.49
C CYS A 38 -3.22 0.83 2.45
N HIS A 39 -3.79 1.29 1.33
CA HIS A 39 -3.09 1.99 0.27
C HIS A 39 -2.44 3.29 0.79
N LYS A 40 -3.17 4.05 1.61
CA LYS A 40 -2.64 5.24 2.28
C LYS A 40 -1.47 4.91 3.21
N GLN A 41 -1.53 3.78 3.93
CA GLN A 41 -0.43 3.35 4.80
C GLN A 41 0.83 2.99 4.01
N VAL A 42 0.69 2.35 2.84
CA VAL A 42 1.84 2.03 1.96
C VAL A 42 2.53 3.33 1.51
N HIS A 43 1.78 4.31 1.02
CA HIS A 43 2.34 5.62 0.63
C HIS A 43 2.82 6.48 1.80
N SER A 44 2.31 6.22 3.01
CA SER A 44 2.80 6.88 4.22
C SER A 44 4.10 6.25 4.71
N LYS A 45 4.27 4.92 4.56
CA LYS A 45 5.49 4.19 4.96
C LYS A 45 6.67 4.43 4.01
N THR A 46 6.42 4.52 2.71
CA THR A 46 7.47 4.78 1.70
C THR A 46 8.10 6.18 1.82
N GLN A 47 7.41 7.14 2.46
CA GLN A 47 8.03 8.43 2.83
C GLN A 47 9.00 8.31 4.02
N VAL A 48 8.79 7.32 4.89
CA VAL A 48 9.60 7.11 6.10
C VAL A 48 10.79 6.18 5.84
N GLU A 49 10.78 5.35 4.80
CA GLU A 49 11.97 4.56 4.43
C GLU A 49 13.12 5.39 3.81
N ARG A 50 12.90 6.66 3.48
CA ARG A 50 14.00 7.63 3.24
C ARG A 50 14.54 8.27 4.53
N LEU A 51 13.92 8.02 5.68
CA LEU A 51 14.27 8.55 7.01
C LEU A 51 14.04 7.48 8.09
N GLU A 52 14.97 6.53 8.16
CA GLU A 52 15.29 5.64 9.29
C GLU A 52 14.29 5.51 10.48
N VAL A 53 13.76 4.28 10.63
CA VAL A 53 13.46 3.52 11.89
C VAL A 53 12.37 4.05 12.86
N ARG A 54 11.53 3.08 13.29
CA ARG A 54 10.63 3.03 14.47
C ARG A 54 9.19 3.50 14.25
N LEU A 55 8.27 2.56 14.02
CA LEU A 55 6.94 2.64 14.63
C LEU A 55 6.51 1.25 15.12
N GLU A 56 6.34 1.17 16.44
CA GLU A 56 5.89 0.05 17.25
C GLU A 56 4.41 -0.30 16.99
N PRO A 57 3.96 -1.53 17.25
CA PRO A 57 2.60 -1.98 16.97
C PRO A 57 1.57 -1.26 17.84
N CYS A 58 0.43 -0.88 17.24
CA CYS A 58 -0.71 -0.35 17.97
C CYS A 58 -1.74 -1.47 18.15
N ASP A 59 -1.69 -2.15 19.31
CA ASP A 59 -2.78 -2.95 19.86
C ASP A 59 -3.90 -2.03 20.34
N ARG A 60 -5.14 -2.23 19.87
CA ARG A 60 -6.34 -2.08 20.72
C ARG A 60 -7.57 -2.78 20.16
#